data_AF-A0A177EHV8-F1
#
_entry.id   AF-A0A177EHV8-F1
#
_cell.length_a   1.000
_cell.length_b   1.000
_cell.length_c   1.000
_cell.angle_alpha   90.00
_cell.angle_beta   90.00
_cell.angle_gamma   90.00
#
_symmetry.space_group_name_H-M   'P 1'
#
loop_
_entity.id
_entity.type
_entity.pdbx_description
1 polymer ?
#
loop_
_entity_poly.entity_id
_entity_poly.type
_entity_poly.pdbx_seq_one_letter_code
_entity_poly.pdbx_strand_id
1 'polypeptide(L)'
;MFNTPEEKNQSQASHQAGQAFGKRVFVFGLVLYAALAHCTAQVCIEAGEELTEQTLSFFRACKSNLQTAKCSTTSYRRILATQPRSVKITVSQDTMAALPEQIAPGIEFAQVIIEFLMYCIPNPVDQAHLGQVFKAFGTLCAEEIMFAYTNARIGAPLPLPLSQNPGTHPSATLKLQGLVSLSFLDVPQNMLAYIFAHFDAKDCDVVLDIWAASDMISLDLLDGFEANTIVELAIRGMPGFVDLNCQLLCDGLVRDSLRLQIVSSSATVSSTTLAGIYSKEWSSLCVPEALWCLMAEACESSTRVNKLTIELSPLVSVGHILNIQDKHAPNTPANYVKHLEIVYGSLNPSQIDENGLGRLLAWIAASFSDLASITIQVYCTPATEAYLKKTCFFMDMPSLKTLELGVPKCSLYKPDSLLFLPATILKECLDPTHSLSPPNKTLLHQLRQIAPITLKASAQALESLHCSQCTAQFARVLEKPGHTPAFACFSEEGALVLCDACVEKTPELQMRPVCIVKKTPSQAYSFTFRGGRIHLDIYTKKQPDR
;
A
#
# COMPACT_ATOMS: atom_id res chain seq x y z
N MET A 1 39.68 52.60 -21.07
CA MET A 1 39.21 51.47 -20.23
C MET A 1 37.70 51.63 -20.09
N PHE A 2 36.95 50.91 -20.91
CA PHE A 2 35.49 50.93 -20.94
C PHE A 2 35.00 49.67 -20.24
N ASN A 3 34.36 49.81 -19.07
CA ASN A 3 33.67 48.69 -18.43
C ASN A 3 32.41 48.39 -19.26
N THR A 4 32.27 47.15 -19.69
CA THR A 4 31.16 46.68 -20.51
C THR A 4 29.86 46.62 -19.68
N PRO A 5 28.68 46.81 -20.31
CA PRO A 5 27.39 46.82 -19.62
C PRO A 5 27.04 45.53 -18.86
N GLU A 6 27.73 44.42 -19.12
CA GLU A 6 27.47 43.12 -18.50
C GLU A 6 27.92 43.03 -17.03
N GLU A 7 28.98 43.75 -16.62
CA GLU A 7 29.47 43.68 -15.24
C GLU A 7 28.54 44.39 -14.23
N LYS A 8 27.77 45.40 -14.68
CA LYS A 8 26.79 46.06 -13.80
C LYS A 8 25.57 45.18 -13.49
N ASN A 9 25.18 44.30 -14.41
CA ASN A 9 24.01 43.43 -14.23
C ASN A 9 24.30 42.25 -13.29
N GLN A 10 25.53 41.72 -13.27
CA GLN A 10 25.91 40.67 -12.32
C GLN A 10 25.99 41.17 -10.87
N SER A 11 26.39 42.43 -10.66
CA SER A 11 26.46 43.05 -9.32
C SER A 11 25.06 43.31 -8.73
N GLN A 12 24.06 43.68 -9.54
CA GLN A 12 22.69 43.85 -9.05
C GLN A 12 21.99 42.52 -8.74
N ALA A 13 22.24 41.47 -9.53
CA ALA A 13 21.64 40.15 -9.30
C ALA A 13 22.14 39.51 -8.00
N SER A 14 23.43 39.63 -7.68
CA SER A 14 23.99 39.11 -6.42
C SER A 14 23.47 39.87 -5.20
N HIS A 15 23.26 41.18 -5.32
CA HIS A 15 22.73 42.01 -4.24
C HIS A 15 21.23 41.74 -3.97
N GLN A 16 20.44 41.41 -5.00
CA GLN A 16 19.03 41.01 -4.85
C GLN A 16 18.89 39.59 -4.27
N ALA A 17 19.77 38.65 -4.66
CA ALA A 17 19.79 37.30 -4.10
C ALA A 17 20.13 37.29 -2.60
N GLY A 18 21.08 38.14 -2.16
CA GLY A 18 21.43 38.30 -0.74
C GLY A 18 20.28 38.84 0.12
N GLN A 19 19.50 39.79 -0.39
CA GLN A 19 18.33 40.33 0.32
C GLN A 19 17.18 39.31 0.43
N ALA A 20 16.97 38.49 -0.60
CA ALA A 20 15.96 37.44 -0.57
C ALA A 20 16.32 36.32 0.43
N PHE A 21 17.60 35.98 0.55
CA PHE A 21 18.09 34.99 1.51
C PHE A 21 17.92 35.47 2.96
N GLY A 22 18.29 36.72 3.26
CA GLY A 22 18.14 37.30 4.60
C GLY A 22 16.68 37.34 5.09
N LYS A 23 15.73 37.68 4.20
CA LYS A 23 14.30 37.67 4.52
C LYS A 23 13.77 36.26 4.83
N ARG A 24 14.22 35.24 4.09
CA ARG A 24 13.82 33.84 4.35
C ARG A 24 14.35 33.35 5.69
N VAL A 25 15.62 33.61 6.01
CA VAL A 25 16.22 33.22 7.30
C VAL A 25 15.50 33.89 8.46
N PHE A 26 15.13 35.16 8.34
CA PHE A 26 14.39 35.87 9.39
C PHE A 26 12.98 35.31 9.61
N VAL A 27 12.25 34.98 8.53
CA VAL A 27 10.92 34.36 8.61
C VAL A 27 11.01 32.96 9.23
N PHE A 28 11.96 32.13 8.83
CA PHE A 28 12.19 30.82 9.45
C PHE A 28 12.57 30.94 10.93
N GLY A 29 13.42 31.92 11.29
CA GLY A 29 13.78 32.20 12.67
C GLY A 29 12.57 32.62 13.53
N LEU A 30 11.68 33.45 13.00
CA LEU A 30 10.43 33.85 13.68
C LEU A 30 9.44 32.70 13.82
N VAL A 31 9.27 31.86 12.78
CA VAL A 31 8.39 30.68 12.86
C VAL A 31 8.93 29.67 13.86
N LEU A 32 10.24 29.43 13.86
CA LEU A 32 10.89 28.55 14.83
C LEU A 32 10.81 29.14 16.25
N TYR A 33 11.03 30.44 16.42
CA TYR A 33 10.88 31.11 17.71
C TYR A 33 9.44 31.07 18.21
N ALA A 34 8.46 31.30 17.33
CA ALA A 34 7.05 31.19 17.67
C ALA A 34 6.68 29.74 18.03
N ALA A 35 7.15 28.74 17.27
CA ALA A 35 6.95 27.33 17.59
C ALA A 35 7.62 26.94 18.92
N LEU A 36 8.84 27.43 19.20
CA LEU A 36 9.56 27.18 20.45
C LEU A 36 8.90 27.92 21.63
N ALA A 37 8.48 29.16 21.45
CA ALA A 37 7.76 29.93 22.46
C ALA A 37 6.40 29.30 22.78
N HIS A 38 5.68 28.83 21.74
CA HIS A 38 4.45 28.06 21.90
C HIS A 38 4.71 26.69 22.56
N CYS A 39 5.87 26.06 22.29
CA CYS A 39 6.32 24.86 22.98
C CYS A 39 6.62 25.07 24.47
N THR A 40 6.94 26.30 24.91
CA THR A 40 7.29 26.58 26.31
C THR A 40 6.12 26.98 27.19
N ALA A 41 5.01 27.46 26.61
CA ALA A 41 3.82 27.78 27.38
C ALA A 41 3.03 26.50 27.64
N GLN A 42 3.42 25.74 28.67
CA GLN A 42 2.65 24.61 29.15
C GLN A 42 1.30 25.10 29.68
N VAL A 43 0.25 24.91 28.89
CA VAL A 43 -1.12 25.19 29.30
C VAL A 43 -1.51 24.18 30.37
N CYS A 44 -1.92 24.67 31.52
CA CYS A 44 -2.48 23.86 32.59
C CYS A 44 -4.00 23.97 32.55
N ILE A 45 -4.69 22.89 32.89
CA ILE A 45 -6.15 22.96 33.04
C ILE A 45 -6.52 23.76 34.29
N GLU A 46 -7.57 24.57 34.20
CA GLU A 46 -8.13 25.31 35.32
C GLU A 46 -9.25 24.49 35.97
N ALA A 47 -8.86 23.43 36.68
CA ALA A 47 -9.76 22.68 37.54
C ALA A 47 -9.61 23.15 39.00
N GLY A 48 -10.68 23.00 39.79
CA GLY A 48 -10.60 23.20 41.24
C GLY A 48 -9.54 22.29 41.87
N GLU A 49 -8.94 22.73 42.98
CA GLU A 49 -7.86 21.97 43.66
C GLU A 49 -8.31 20.57 44.07
N GLU A 50 -9.53 20.44 44.61
CA GLU A 50 -10.10 19.16 45.02
C GLU A 50 -10.28 18.20 43.84
N LEU A 51 -10.89 18.66 42.74
CA LEU A 51 -11.10 17.87 41.52
C LEU A 51 -9.76 17.44 40.90
N THR A 52 -8.76 18.33 40.96
CA THR A 52 -7.41 18.06 40.49
C THR A 52 -6.77 16.91 41.28
N GLU A 53 -6.83 16.95 42.60
CA GLU A 53 -6.27 15.88 43.44
C GLU A 53 -7.05 14.58 43.32
N GLN A 54 -8.38 14.61 43.21
CA GLN A 54 -9.20 13.41 42.94
C GLN A 54 -8.82 12.75 41.61
N THR A 55 -8.69 13.55 40.54
CA THR A 55 -8.25 13.07 39.22
C THR A 55 -6.86 12.46 39.30
N LEU A 56 -5.91 13.14 39.95
CA LEU A 56 -4.55 12.62 40.13
C LEU A 56 -4.53 11.32 40.96
N SER A 57 -5.37 11.22 41.99
CA SER A 57 -5.51 10.02 42.81
C SER A 57 -6.00 8.83 42.00
N PHE A 58 -7.03 9.03 41.17
CA PHE A 58 -7.57 8.01 40.27
C PHE A 58 -6.48 7.46 39.33
N PHE A 59 -5.78 8.35 38.60
CA PHE A 59 -4.76 7.89 37.67
C PHE A 59 -3.59 7.18 38.39
N ARG A 60 -3.19 7.65 39.58
CA ARG A 60 -2.21 6.93 40.43
C ARG A 60 -2.69 5.52 40.78
N ALA A 61 -3.98 5.35 41.12
CA ALA A 61 -4.58 4.03 41.38
C ALA A 61 -4.54 3.13 40.13
N CYS A 62 -4.75 3.70 38.94
CA CYS A 62 -4.56 3.03 37.66
C CYS A 62 -3.09 2.78 37.28
N LYS A 63 -2.12 3.17 38.14
CA LYS A 63 -0.67 3.12 37.87
C LYS A 63 -0.24 3.94 36.66
N SER A 64 -1.02 4.97 36.34
CA SER A 64 -0.74 5.95 35.28
C SER A 64 -0.47 7.31 35.91
N ASN A 65 0.60 7.99 35.52
CA ASN A 65 0.91 9.31 36.06
C ASN A 65 0.62 10.38 35.01
N LEU A 66 -0.34 11.26 35.29
CA LEU A 66 -0.53 12.47 34.50
C LEU A 66 0.65 13.42 34.72
N GLN A 67 1.03 14.13 33.66
CA GLN A 67 1.98 15.22 33.74
C GLN A 67 1.35 16.39 34.50
N THR A 68 2.13 16.95 35.43
CA THR A 68 1.72 18.08 36.26
C THR A 68 2.79 19.15 36.27
N ALA A 69 2.38 20.40 36.44
CA ALA A 69 3.26 21.54 36.70
C ALA A 69 2.99 22.12 38.10
N LYS A 70 4.04 22.64 38.73
CA LYS A 70 3.89 23.45 39.95
C LYS A 70 3.46 24.85 39.52
N CYS A 71 2.38 25.35 40.12
CA CYS A 71 2.02 26.75 39.93
C CYS A 71 3.06 27.63 40.63
N SER A 72 3.48 28.73 40.00
CA SER A 72 4.43 29.66 40.62
C SER A 72 3.79 30.48 41.74
N THR A 73 2.47 30.65 41.69
CA THR A 73 1.70 31.48 42.63
C THR A 73 1.07 30.68 43.76
N THR A 74 0.93 29.36 43.61
CA THR A 74 0.28 28.49 44.60
C THR A 74 1.09 27.21 44.82
N SER A 75 1.06 26.65 46.02
CA SER A 75 1.80 25.42 46.35
C SER A 75 1.23 24.15 45.71
N TYR A 76 0.05 24.23 45.09
CA TYR A 76 -0.63 23.08 44.50
C TYR A 76 -0.10 22.74 43.10
N ARG A 77 -0.31 21.49 42.70
CA ARG A 77 0.03 20.97 41.37
C ARG A 77 -1.15 21.17 40.43
N ARG A 78 -0.89 21.57 39.20
CA ARG A 78 -1.90 21.60 38.12
C ARG A 78 -1.61 20.49 37.12
N ILE A 79 -2.67 19.89 36.58
CA ILE A 79 -2.56 18.94 35.46
C ILE A 79 -2.25 19.73 34.18
N LEU A 80 -1.29 19.26 33.40
CA LEU A 80 -1.04 19.81 32.06
C LEU A 80 -2.22 19.47 31.15
N ALA A 81 -2.65 20.41 30.31
CA ALA A 81 -3.76 20.19 29.38
C ALA A 81 -3.47 19.02 28.44
N THR A 82 -2.27 19.00 27.84
CA THR A 82 -1.87 17.94 26.91
C THR A 82 -1.06 16.85 27.62
N GLN A 83 -1.43 15.59 27.38
CA GLN A 83 -0.80 14.38 27.91
C GLN A 83 -0.18 13.58 26.75
N PRO A 84 1.11 13.80 26.41
CA PRO A 84 1.74 13.23 25.22
C PRO A 84 2.10 11.75 25.35
N ARG A 85 1.87 11.15 26.51
CA ARG A 85 2.15 9.73 26.78
C ARG A 85 0.85 8.97 26.87
N SER A 86 0.88 7.70 26.48
CA SER A 86 -0.23 6.79 26.65
C SER A 86 -0.62 6.67 28.12
N VAL A 87 -1.91 6.81 28.39
CA VAL A 87 -2.50 6.68 29.72
C VAL A 87 -3.29 5.38 29.77
N LYS A 88 -2.94 4.50 30.71
CA LYS A 88 -3.60 3.20 30.89
C LYS A 88 -4.56 3.24 32.07
N ILE A 89 -5.80 2.83 31.85
CA ILE A 89 -6.86 2.73 32.85
C ILE A 89 -7.25 1.26 32.94
N THR A 90 -6.72 0.60 33.97
CA THR A 90 -7.13 -0.76 34.28
C THR A 90 -8.43 -0.70 35.08
N VAL A 91 -9.51 -1.27 34.55
CA VAL A 91 -10.81 -1.34 35.23
C VAL A 91 -10.79 -2.52 36.21
N SER A 92 -10.66 -2.22 37.51
CA SER A 92 -10.66 -3.17 38.62
C SER A 92 -11.43 -2.60 39.80
N GLN A 93 -11.76 -3.42 40.81
CA GLN A 93 -12.48 -2.93 42.00
C GLN A 93 -11.75 -1.76 42.69
N ASP A 94 -10.42 -1.85 42.80
CA ASP A 94 -9.60 -0.80 43.44
C ASP A 94 -9.61 0.50 42.65
N THR A 95 -9.52 0.44 41.31
CA THR A 95 -9.52 1.66 40.48
C THR A 95 -10.89 2.28 40.39
N MET A 96 -11.95 1.46 40.38
CA MET A 96 -13.33 1.94 40.41
C MET A 96 -13.69 2.61 41.74
N ALA A 97 -13.15 2.11 42.87
CA ALA A 97 -13.31 2.78 44.17
C ALA A 97 -12.62 4.16 44.22
N ALA A 98 -11.58 4.37 43.41
CA ALA A 98 -10.86 5.63 43.30
C ALA A 98 -11.39 6.55 42.17
N LEU A 99 -12.38 6.11 41.38
CA LEU A 99 -12.93 6.86 40.27
C LEU A 99 -13.76 8.05 40.79
N PRO A 100 -13.39 9.30 40.47
CA PRO A 100 -14.19 10.46 40.86
C PRO A 100 -15.50 10.52 40.09
N GLU A 101 -16.45 11.33 40.57
CA GLU A 101 -17.69 11.61 39.83
C GLU A 101 -17.43 12.28 38.48
N GLN A 102 -16.35 13.07 38.40
CA GLN A 102 -15.88 13.75 37.20
C GLN A 102 -14.35 13.74 37.17
N ILE A 103 -13.77 13.48 36.01
CA ILE A 103 -12.36 13.71 35.70
C ILE A 103 -12.20 15.16 35.28
N ALA A 104 -11.13 15.83 35.72
CA ALA A 104 -10.88 17.23 35.40
C ALA A 104 -11.00 17.48 33.88
N PRO A 105 -11.87 18.41 33.44
CA PRO A 105 -12.16 18.61 32.02
C PRO A 105 -11.00 19.29 31.29
N GLY A 106 -10.96 19.13 29.96
CA GLY A 106 -9.96 19.78 29.10
C GLY A 106 -8.60 19.09 29.07
N ILE A 107 -8.51 17.84 29.54
CA ILE A 107 -7.32 17.02 29.34
C ILE A 107 -7.37 16.42 27.93
N GLU A 108 -6.32 16.64 27.16
CA GLU A 108 -6.11 16.10 25.82
C GLU A 108 -5.09 14.96 25.91
N PHE A 109 -5.48 13.76 25.48
CA PHE A 109 -4.62 12.58 25.53
C PHE A 109 -4.08 12.25 24.15
N ALA A 110 -2.79 11.92 24.06
CA ALA A 110 -2.28 11.27 22.85
C ALA A 110 -2.92 9.87 22.68
N GLN A 111 -2.96 9.08 23.75
CA GLN A 111 -3.58 7.76 23.73
C GLN A 111 -4.18 7.41 25.10
N VAL A 112 -5.40 6.87 25.12
CA VAL A 112 -6.03 6.28 26.30
C VAL A 112 -6.27 4.80 26.07
N ILE A 113 -5.75 3.95 26.95
CA ILE A 113 -5.95 2.49 26.91
C ILE A 113 -6.83 2.09 28.09
N ILE A 114 -8.07 1.67 27.82
CA ILE A 114 -8.99 1.14 28.82
C ILE A 114 -8.87 -0.39 28.80
N GLU A 115 -8.25 -0.93 29.83
CA GLU A 115 -7.96 -2.37 29.94
C GLU A 115 -8.89 -3.04 30.94
N PHE A 116 -9.52 -4.14 30.52
CA PHE A 116 -10.30 -5.02 31.38
C PHE A 116 -9.47 -6.26 31.74
N LEU A 117 -9.41 -6.61 33.02
CA LEU A 117 -8.68 -7.80 33.52
C LEU A 117 -9.65 -8.90 33.94
N MET A 118 -9.65 -10.05 33.24
CA MET A 118 -10.53 -11.18 33.58
C MET A 118 -10.25 -11.85 34.93
N TYR A 119 -8.98 -11.95 35.37
CA TYR A 119 -8.64 -12.76 36.55
C TYR A 119 -8.91 -12.10 37.89
N CYS A 120 -9.16 -10.79 37.91
CA CYS A 120 -9.23 -10.03 39.15
C CYS A 120 -10.66 -9.80 39.63
N ILE A 121 -11.68 -10.21 38.86
CA ILE A 121 -13.06 -9.93 39.21
C ILE A 121 -13.87 -11.23 39.18
N PRO A 122 -14.32 -11.72 40.35
CA PRO A 122 -15.16 -12.93 40.42
C PRO A 122 -16.52 -12.75 39.71
N ASN A 123 -16.88 -11.52 39.39
CA ASN A 123 -17.97 -11.16 38.49
C ASN A 123 -17.36 -10.52 37.23
N PRO A 124 -17.77 -10.88 36.01
CA PRO A 124 -17.30 -10.18 34.81
C PRO A 124 -17.49 -8.66 34.99
N VAL A 125 -16.52 -7.84 34.53
CA VAL A 125 -16.68 -6.38 34.49
C VAL A 125 -18.04 -6.11 33.86
N ASP A 126 -18.98 -5.60 34.66
CA ASP A 126 -20.31 -5.29 34.17
C ASP A 126 -20.27 -3.98 33.39
N GLN A 127 -21.26 -3.81 32.51
CA GLN A 127 -21.48 -2.57 31.78
C GLN A 127 -21.63 -1.36 32.72
N ALA A 128 -21.97 -1.57 34.00
CA ALA A 128 -22.11 -0.50 34.98
C ALA A 128 -20.77 0.17 35.33
N HIS A 129 -19.69 -0.59 35.51
CA HIS A 129 -18.36 0.00 35.72
C HIS A 129 -17.92 0.83 34.51
N LEU A 130 -18.15 0.31 33.30
CA LEU A 130 -17.83 1.05 32.08
C LEU A 130 -18.66 2.33 31.95
N GLY A 131 -19.95 2.26 32.25
CA GLY A 131 -20.83 3.44 32.31
C GLY A 131 -20.37 4.47 33.34
N GLN A 132 -19.84 4.03 34.50
CA GLN A 132 -19.23 4.96 35.48
C GLN A 132 -17.97 5.62 34.92
N VAL A 133 -17.10 4.88 34.23
CA VAL A 133 -15.92 5.45 33.56
C VAL A 133 -16.34 6.48 32.52
N PHE A 134 -17.30 6.15 31.65
CA PHE A 134 -17.83 7.07 30.64
C PHE A 134 -18.43 8.32 31.27
N LYS A 135 -19.20 8.17 32.35
CA LYS A 135 -19.77 9.29 33.11
C LYS A 135 -18.68 10.19 33.70
N ALA A 136 -17.64 9.61 34.29
CA ALA A 136 -16.56 10.37 34.90
C ALA A 136 -15.77 11.18 33.87
N PHE A 137 -15.53 10.63 32.68
CA PHE A 137 -14.93 11.38 31.58
C PHE A 137 -15.86 12.46 31.04
N GLY A 138 -17.12 12.13 30.77
CA GLY A 138 -18.09 13.00 30.11
C GLY A 138 -17.70 13.30 28.66
N THR A 139 -16.71 14.18 28.47
CA THR A 139 -16.09 14.47 27.16
C THR A 139 -14.64 14.03 27.18
N LEU A 140 -14.27 13.15 26.26
CA LEU A 140 -12.90 12.65 26.11
C LEU A 140 -12.28 13.21 24.83
N CYS A 141 -11.21 13.99 24.99
CA CYS A 141 -10.36 14.43 23.89
C CYS A 141 -9.13 13.54 23.83
N ALA A 142 -9.06 12.66 22.84
CA ALA A 142 -7.94 11.77 22.63
C ALA A 142 -7.68 11.54 21.14
N GLU A 143 -6.42 11.48 20.71
CA GLU A 143 -6.09 11.09 19.33
C GLU A 143 -6.37 9.59 19.10
N GLU A 144 -6.10 8.76 20.11
CA GLU A 144 -6.33 7.32 20.08
C GLU A 144 -6.99 6.82 21.39
N ILE A 145 -8.01 5.99 21.26
CA ILE A 145 -8.67 5.28 22.36
C ILE A 145 -8.65 3.80 22.04
N MET A 146 -8.02 3.01 22.92
CA MET A 146 -7.95 1.57 22.80
C MET A 146 -8.71 0.91 23.94
N PHE A 147 -9.63 0.01 23.62
CA PHE A 147 -10.23 -0.92 24.56
C PHE A 147 -9.54 -2.27 24.42
N ALA A 148 -8.96 -2.77 25.50
CA ALA A 148 -8.24 -4.04 25.51
C ALA A 148 -8.86 -4.98 26.53
N TYR A 149 -9.37 -6.13 26.07
CA TYR A 149 -9.86 -7.19 26.93
C TYR A 149 -8.78 -8.23 27.13
N THR A 150 -7.81 -7.93 27.98
CA THR A 150 -6.69 -8.83 28.21
C THR A 150 -7.10 -10.02 29.06
N ASN A 151 -6.39 -11.14 28.89
CA ASN A 151 -6.44 -12.32 29.75
C ASN A 151 -7.61 -13.31 29.58
N ALA A 152 -8.32 -13.28 28.46
CA ALA A 152 -9.08 -14.46 28.05
C ALA A 152 -8.10 -15.60 27.78
N ARG A 153 -7.98 -16.54 28.73
CA ARG A 153 -7.36 -17.85 28.46
C ARG A 153 -8.00 -18.36 27.17
N ILE A 154 -7.21 -18.55 26.12
CA ILE A 154 -7.66 -19.13 24.87
C ILE A 154 -8.39 -20.44 25.21
N GLY A 155 -9.71 -20.47 25.02
CA GLY A 155 -10.56 -21.63 25.32
C GLY A 155 -11.29 -21.64 26.67
N ALA A 156 -11.16 -20.61 27.52
CA ALA A 156 -12.09 -20.45 28.63
C ALA A 156 -13.45 -19.98 28.07
N PRO A 157 -14.58 -20.64 28.41
CA PRO A 157 -15.90 -20.15 28.01
C PRO A 157 -16.05 -18.71 28.48
N LEU A 158 -16.40 -17.81 27.56
CA LEU A 158 -16.78 -16.45 27.93
C LEU A 158 -17.90 -16.56 28.99
N PRO A 159 -17.83 -15.79 30.08
CA PRO A 159 -18.91 -15.77 31.06
C PRO A 159 -20.24 -15.51 30.34
N LEU A 160 -21.28 -16.22 30.78
CA LEU A 160 -22.63 -16.19 30.22
C LEU A 160 -23.06 -14.76 29.85
N PRO A 161 -23.84 -14.59 28.77
CA PRO A 161 -24.25 -13.28 28.27
C PRO A 161 -24.75 -12.43 29.43
N LEU A 162 -24.11 -11.26 29.61
CA LEU A 162 -24.51 -10.27 30.58
C LEU A 162 -26.03 -10.13 30.51
N SER A 163 -26.70 -10.32 31.65
CA SER A 163 -28.16 -10.23 31.75
C SER A 163 -28.62 -8.97 31.04
N GLN A 164 -29.29 -9.14 29.89
CA GLN A 164 -29.75 -8.05 29.02
C GLN A 164 -30.91 -7.27 29.65
N ASN A 165 -31.01 -7.21 30.97
CA ASN A 165 -32.06 -6.44 31.62
C ASN A 165 -31.81 -4.96 31.28
N PRO A 166 -32.60 -4.34 30.39
CA PRO A 166 -32.42 -2.95 29.97
C PRO A 166 -32.86 -1.96 31.06
N GLY A 167 -32.97 -2.45 32.31
CA GLY A 167 -33.57 -1.76 33.43
C GLY A 167 -32.66 -0.66 33.95
N THR A 168 -32.95 0.58 33.56
CA THR A 168 -32.67 1.79 34.35
C THR A 168 -31.21 2.12 34.68
N HIS A 169 -30.24 1.61 33.91
CA HIS A 169 -28.88 2.13 34.05
C HIS A 169 -28.79 3.53 33.42
N PRO A 170 -28.19 4.51 34.12
CA PRO A 170 -28.05 5.86 33.61
C PRO A 170 -27.29 5.83 32.28
N SER A 171 -27.89 6.44 31.25
CA SER A 171 -27.35 6.61 29.90
C SER A 171 -26.17 7.58 29.94
N ALA A 172 -25.06 7.15 30.53
CA ALA A 172 -23.82 7.90 30.51
C ALA A 172 -23.22 7.77 29.11
N THR A 173 -23.34 8.83 28.31
CA THR A 173 -22.71 8.92 27.01
C THR A 173 -21.30 9.50 27.16
N LEU A 174 -20.34 8.94 26.41
CA LEU A 174 -19.00 9.48 26.27
C LEU A 174 -18.95 10.30 24.99
N LYS A 175 -18.80 11.62 25.12
CA LYS A 175 -18.63 12.50 23.96
C LYS A 175 -17.18 12.45 23.48
N LEU A 176 -16.99 12.14 22.20
CA LEU A 176 -15.70 12.20 21.52
C LEU A 176 -15.55 13.57 20.84
N GLN A 177 -14.30 14.00 20.62
CA GLN A 177 -14.01 15.26 19.95
C GLN A 177 -12.80 15.16 19.03
N GLY A 178 -12.97 15.54 17.76
CA GLY A 178 -11.90 15.60 16.76
C GLY A 178 -11.82 14.36 15.86
N LEU A 179 -10.64 14.14 15.26
CA LEU A 179 -10.32 12.87 14.61
C LEU A 179 -9.89 11.87 15.68
N VAL A 180 -10.59 10.75 15.81
CA VAL A 180 -10.33 9.77 16.86
C VAL A 180 -10.07 8.40 16.26
N SER A 181 -8.95 7.78 16.64
CA SER A 181 -8.65 6.39 16.35
C SER A 181 -9.20 5.50 17.47
N LEU A 182 -10.23 4.71 17.18
CA LEU A 182 -10.84 3.75 18.09
C LEU A 182 -10.33 2.34 17.78
N SER A 183 -9.65 1.72 18.73
CA SER A 183 -9.14 0.35 18.60
C SER A 183 -9.74 -0.57 19.65
N PHE A 184 -10.18 -1.76 19.24
CA PHE A 184 -10.79 -2.76 20.10
C PHE A 184 -10.03 -4.07 19.97
N LEU A 185 -9.36 -4.49 21.03
CA LEU A 185 -8.58 -5.72 21.08
C LEU A 185 -9.26 -6.73 22.00
N ASP A 186 -9.63 -7.88 21.42
CA ASP A 186 -10.27 -9.01 22.11
C ASP A 186 -11.61 -8.64 22.81
N VAL A 187 -12.26 -7.54 22.41
CA VAL A 187 -13.49 -7.05 23.06
C VAL A 187 -14.70 -7.86 22.57
N PRO A 188 -15.48 -8.48 23.46
CA PRO A 188 -16.67 -9.25 23.07
C PRO A 188 -17.74 -8.41 22.37
N GLN A 189 -18.50 -9.02 21.47
CA GLN A 189 -19.54 -8.37 20.65
C GLN A 189 -20.56 -7.58 21.50
N ASN A 190 -21.02 -8.16 22.61
CA ASN A 190 -21.99 -7.50 23.49
C ASN A 190 -21.42 -6.25 24.21
N MET A 191 -20.11 -6.24 24.47
CA MET A 191 -19.43 -5.08 25.05
C MET A 191 -19.20 -4.01 23.97
N LEU A 192 -18.83 -4.40 22.74
CA LEU A 192 -18.75 -3.48 21.60
C LEU A 192 -20.09 -2.78 21.34
N ALA A 193 -21.19 -3.53 21.32
CA ALA A 193 -22.53 -2.99 21.16
C ALA A 193 -22.87 -1.97 22.26
N TYR A 194 -22.51 -2.26 23.51
CA TYR A 194 -22.67 -1.32 24.61
C TYR A 194 -21.82 -0.05 24.42
N ILE A 195 -20.55 -0.20 24.04
CA ILE A 195 -19.63 0.92 23.81
C ILE A 195 -20.17 1.83 22.70
N PHE A 196 -20.51 1.27 21.55
CA PHE A 196 -21.00 2.04 20.41
C PHE A 196 -22.32 2.75 20.70
N ALA A 197 -23.23 2.12 21.45
CA ALA A 197 -24.48 2.74 21.87
C ALA A 197 -24.30 3.92 22.84
N HIS A 198 -23.14 4.04 23.49
CA HIS A 198 -22.83 5.11 24.46
C HIS A 198 -21.77 6.08 23.96
N PHE A 199 -21.27 5.93 22.74
CA PHE A 199 -20.37 6.90 22.12
C PHE A 199 -21.17 7.96 21.37
N ASP A 200 -20.94 9.22 21.72
CA ASP A 200 -21.37 10.36 20.91
C ASP A 200 -20.21 10.79 20.00
N ALA A 201 -20.19 10.24 18.79
CA ALA A 201 -19.14 10.46 17.78
C ALA A 201 -19.66 11.28 16.58
N LYS A 202 -20.85 11.90 16.68
CA LYS A 202 -21.55 12.55 15.57
C LYS A 202 -20.77 13.67 14.89
N ASP A 203 -19.93 14.33 15.67
CA ASP A 203 -19.09 15.44 15.22
C ASP A 203 -17.64 15.00 14.91
N CYS A 204 -17.36 13.68 14.92
CA CYS A 204 -16.01 13.12 14.82
C CYS A 204 -15.81 12.32 13.54
N ASP A 205 -14.66 12.53 12.92
CA ASP A 205 -14.11 11.59 11.95
C ASP A 205 -13.44 10.45 12.73
N VAL A 206 -13.74 9.20 12.37
CA VAL A 206 -13.30 8.03 13.13
C VAL A 206 -12.45 7.09 12.30
N VAL A 207 -11.33 6.64 12.85
CA VAL A 207 -10.61 5.45 12.39
C VAL A 207 -11.00 4.31 13.32
N LEU A 208 -11.64 3.26 12.80
CA LEU A 208 -12.15 2.15 13.59
C LEU A 208 -11.35 0.88 13.30
N ASP A 209 -10.70 0.30 14.31
CA ASP A 209 -9.93 -0.94 14.21
C ASP A 209 -10.44 -1.98 15.22
N ILE A 210 -11.09 -3.04 14.75
CA ILE A 210 -11.60 -4.14 15.57
C ILE A 210 -10.74 -5.36 15.33
N TRP A 211 -10.07 -5.82 16.38
CA TRP A 211 -9.15 -6.94 16.36
C TRP A 211 -9.57 -8.04 17.34
N ALA A 212 -9.69 -9.26 16.83
CA ALA A 212 -9.79 -10.50 17.61
C ALA A 212 -11.05 -10.59 18.50
N ALA A 213 -12.16 -9.95 18.10
CA ALA A 213 -13.47 -10.15 18.71
C ALA A 213 -14.01 -11.55 18.35
N SER A 214 -13.58 -12.56 19.10
CA SER A 214 -13.78 -13.99 18.76
C SER A 214 -15.25 -14.45 18.69
N ASP A 215 -16.16 -13.75 19.34
CA ASP A 215 -17.61 -14.00 19.36
C ASP A 215 -18.38 -13.20 18.31
N MET A 216 -17.72 -12.27 17.61
CA MET A 216 -18.33 -11.42 16.61
C MET A 216 -18.51 -12.17 15.29
N ILE A 217 -19.77 -12.39 14.90
CA ILE A 217 -20.13 -13.11 13.66
C ILE A 217 -20.58 -12.19 12.52
N SER A 218 -20.95 -10.94 12.80
CA SER A 218 -21.55 -9.98 11.86
C SER A 218 -21.09 -8.54 12.13
N LEU A 219 -21.17 -7.66 11.11
CA LEU A 219 -20.92 -6.20 11.24
C LEU A 219 -22.17 -5.38 11.61
N ASP A 220 -23.33 -6.00 11.79
CA ASP A 220 -24.63 -5.35 12.09
C ASP A 220 -24.61 -4.38 13.28
N LEU A 221 -23.80 -4.67 14.30
CA LEU A 221 -23.62 -3.78 15.45
C LEU A 221 -23.09 -2.39 15.09
N LEU A 222 -22.43 -2.24 13.92
CA LEU A 222 -21.93 -0.95 13.45
C LEU A 222 -23.04 -0.04 12.94
N ASP A 223 -24.23 -0.58 12.63
CA ASP A 223 -25.35 0.20 12.09
C ASP A 223 -25.90 1.21 13.11
N GLY A 224 -25.63 0.99 14.40
CA GLY A 224 -25.95 1.94 15.48
C GLY A 224 -24.83 2.93 15.81
N PHE A 225 -23.67 2.85 15.15
CA PHE A 225 -22.52 3.71 15.47
C PHE A 225 -22.62 5.04 14.71
N GLU A 226 -23.07 6.09 15.40
CA GLU A 226 -23.34 7.41 14.82
C GLU A 226 -22.07 8.29 14.78
N ALA A 227 -21.17 8.04 13.82
CA ALA A 227 -20.01 8.90 13.52
C ALA A 227 -20.30 9.91 12.39
N ASN A 228 -19.58 11.04 12.33
CA ASN A 228 -19.66 11.97 11.18
C ASN A 228 -19.21 11.26 9.88
N THR A 229 -18.07 10.57 9.96
CA THR A 229 -17.50 9.80 8.86
C THR A 229 -16.57 8.73 9.43
N ILE A 230 -16.60 7.52 8.87
CA ILE A 230 -15.55 6.53 9.14
C ILE A 230 -14.46 6.67 8.09
N VAL A 231 -13.31 7.21 8.48
CA VAL A 231 -12.16 7.41 7.60
C VAL A 231 -11.55 6.07 7.19
N GLU A 232 -11.34 5.20 8.18
CA GLU A 232 -10.83 3.85 7.99
C GLU A 232 -11.65 2.85 8.83
N LEU A 233 -12.01 1.73 8.21
CA LEU A 233 -12.57 0.56 8.90
C LEU A 233 -11.61 -0.61 8.75
N ALA A 234 -11.06 -1.09 9.87
CA ALA A 234 -10.19 -2.23 9.93
C ALA A 234 -10.81 -3.31 10.82
N ILE A 235 -10.84 -4.53 10.29
CA ILE A 235 -11.46 -5.70 10.89
C ILE A 235 -10.45 -6.84 10.77
N ARG A 236 -9.92 -7.33 11.91
CA ARG A 236 -8.74 -8.19 11.92
C ARG A 236 -8.89 -9.40 12.84
N GLY A 237 -8.36 -10.54 12.41
CA GLY A 237 -8.17 -11.70 13.30
C GLY A 237 -9.48 -12.32 13.79
N MET A 238 -10.51 -12.37 12.95
CA MET A 238 -11.83 -12.90 13.31
C MET A 238 -12.17 -14.10 12.41
N PRO A 239 -11.64 -15.30 12.70
CA PRO A 239 -11.86 -16.49 11.88
C PRO A 239 -13.31 -17.00 11.94
N GLY A 240 -14.06 -16.67 13.00
CA GLY A 240 -15.48 -17.02 13.16
C GLY A 240 -16.45 -16.04 12.49
N PHE A 241 -15.94 -15.00 11.84
CA PHE A 241 -16.74 -13.95 11.23
C PHE A 241 -17.44 -14.46 9.96
N VAL A 242 -18.78 -14.33 9.90
CA VAL A 242 -19.61 -14.94 8.84
C VAL A 242 -20.31 -13.90 7.97
N ASP A 243 -20.65 -12.71 8.47
CA ASP A 243 -21.51 -11.79 7.71
C ASP A 243 -20.94 -10.36 7.62
N LEU A 244 -20.44 -9.98 6.45
CA LEU A 244 -19.91 -8.64 6.17
C LEU A 244 -20.98 -7.58 5.93
N ASN A 245 -22.26 -7.95 5.92
CA ASN A 245 -23.33 -7.00 5.66
C ASN A 245 -23.52 -6.03 6.83
N CYS A 246 -23.43 -4.74 6.53
CA CYS A 246 -23.86 -3.66 7.41
C CYS A 246 -24.27 -2.46 6.55
N GLN A 247 -25.18 -1.65 7.07
CA GLN A 247 -25.68 -0.45 6.42
C GLN A 247 -24.54 0.53 6.07
N LEU A 248 -23.53 0.59 6.95
CA LEU A 248 -22.37 1.45 6.77
C LEU A 248 -21.59 1.16 5.48
N LEU A 249 -21.39 -0.12 5.16
CA LEU A 249 -20.73 -0.53 3.91
C LEU A 249 -21.66 -0.43 2.71
N CYS A 250 -22.95 -0.77 2.86
CA CYS A 250 -23.97 -0.60 1.82
C CYS A 250 -24.06 0.86 1.33
N ASP A 251 -24.02 1.81 2.26
CA ASP A 251 -24.14 3.24 1.98
C ASP A 251 -22.81 3.90 1.58
N GLY A 252 -21.70 3.14 1.58
CA GLY A 252 -20.38 3.64 1.22
C GLY A 252 -19.83 4.69 2.21
N LEU A 253 -20.22 4.64 3.49
CA LEU A 253 -19.86 5.63 4.51
C LEU A 253 -18.43 5.48 5.05
N VAL A 254 -17.76 4.36 4.81
CA VAL A 254 -16.30 4.28 4.97
C VAL A 254 -15.68 5.12 3.86
N ARG A 255 -14.84 6.12 4.16
CA ARG A 255 -14.34 7.06 3.14
C ARG A 255 -13.08 6.57 2.44
N ASP A 256 -12.00 6.34 3.16
CA ASP A 256 -10.66 6.24 2.57
C ASP A 256 -10.12 4.81 2.54
N SER A 257 -10.32 4.05 3.62
CA SER A 257 -9.62 2.77 3.83
C SER A 257 -10.52 1.67 4.40
N LEU A 258 -10.52 0.50 3.78
CA LEU A 258 -11.17 -0.70 4.30
C LEU A 258 -10.13 -1.82 4.40
N ARG A 259 -10.00 -2.42 5.58
CA ARG A 259 -9.09 -3.55 5.82
C ARG A 259 -9.81 -4.71 6.46
N LEU A 260 -9.91 -5.81 5.74
CA LEU A 260 -10.50 -7.06 6.20
C LEU A 260 -9.37 -8.10 6.21
N GLN A 261 -8.82 -8.39 7.39
CA GLN A 261 -7.66 -9.26 7.56
C GLN A 261 -7.99 -10.50 8.39
N ILE A 262 -7.55 -11.68 7.94
CA ILE A 262 -7.78 -12.95 8.64
C ILE A 262 -9.28 -13.13 8.96
N VAL A 263 -10.13 -12.82 7.97
CA VAL A 263 -11.58 -13.03 8.01
C VAL A 263 -11.88 -14.38 7.36
N SER A 264 -12.95 -15.07 7.79
CA SER A 264 -13.34 -16.34 7.19
C SER A 264 -13.53 -16.20 5.67
N SER A 265 -12.97 -17.14 4.90
CA SER A 265 -13.23 -17.24 3.46
C SER A 265 -14.68 -17.60 3.14
N SER A 266 -15.44 -18.04 4.14
CA SER A 266 -16.88 -18.32 4.02
C SER A 266 -17.75 -17.12 4.40
N ALA A 267 -17.17 -15.94 4.62
CA ALA A 267 -17.95 -14.76 4.95
C ALA A 267 -18.92 -14.43 3.80
N THR A 268 -20.21 -14.37 4.12
CA THR A 268 -21.26 -13.95 3.22
C THR A 268 -21.23 -12.44 3.06
N VAL A 269 -21.47 -11.98 1.83
CA VAL A 269 -21.60 -10.57 1.48
C VAL A 269 -22.74 -10.44 0.48
N SER A 270 -23.66 -9.50 0.74
CA SER A 270 -24.78 -9.23 -0.16
C SER A 270 -24.32 -8.44 -1.38
N SER A 271 -25.11 -8.49 -2.46
CA SER A 271 -24.86 -7.67 -3.65
C SER A 271 -24.90 -6.17 -3.35
N THR A 272 -25.75 -5.74 -2.42
CA THR A 272 -25.83 -4.33 -1.99
C THR A 272 -24.55 -3.89 -1.28
N THR A 273 -24.04 -4.70 -0.36
CA THR A 273 -22.76 -4.42 0.32
C THR A 273 -21.59 -4.40 -0.66
N LEU A 274 -21.53 -5.36 -1.60
CA LEU A 274 -20.53 -5.37 -2.66
C LEU A 274 -20.61 -4.10 -3.51
N ALA A 275 -21.81 -3.69 -3.93
CA ALA A 275 -22.01 -2.47 -4.69
C ALA A 275 -21.57 -1.23 -3.92
N GLY A 276 -21.89 -1.15 -2.62
CA GLY A 276 -21.43 -0.08 -1.73
C GLY A 276 -19.90 0.02 -1.67
N ILE A 277 -19.23 -1.11 -1.47
CA ILE A 277 -17.75 -1.18 -1.49
C ILE A 277 -17.18 -0.77 -2.86
N TYR A 278 -17.81 -1.15 -3.96
CA TYR A 278 -17.33 -0.85 -5.33
C TYR A 278 -17.61 0.56 -5.83
N SER A 279 -18.64 1.21 -5.31
CA SER A 279 -19.20 2.44 -5.86
C SER A 279 -18.27 3.66 -5.82
N LYS A 280 -17.09 3.54 -5.19
CA LYS A 280 -16.19 4.66 -4.92
C LYS A 280 -14.71 4.32 -5.13
N GLU A 281 -13.90 5.37 -5.14
CA GLU A 281 -12.44 5.25 -5.17
C GLU A 281 -11.88 4.99 -3.78
N TRP A 282 -10.93 4.07 -3.66
CA TRP A 282 -10.29 3.73 -2.38
C TRP A 282 -8.86 4.27 -2.32
N SER A 283 -8.52 4.91 -1.20
CA SER A 283 -7.12 5.24 -0.89
C SER A 283 -6.34 3.97 -0.55
N SER A 284 -6.97 3.07 0.22
CA SER A 284 -6.44 1.76 0.57
C SER A 284 -7.55 0.73 0.70
N LEU A 285 -7.38 -0.45 0.11
CA LEU A 285 -8.31 -1.57 0.24
C LEU A 285 -7.50 -2.82 0.55
N CYS A 286 -7.76 -3.47 1.68
CA CYS A 286 -7.18 -4.74 2.06
C CYS A 286 -8.30 -5.76 2.25
N VAL A 287 -8.30 -6.83 1.48
CA VAL A 287 -9.38 -7.83 1.48
C VAL A 287 -8.84 -9.25 1.34
N PRO A 288 -9.55 -10.28 1.85
CA PRO A 288 -9.24 -11.66 1.54
C PRO A 288 -9.45 -11.93 0.04
N GLU A 289 -8.67 -12.85 -0.52
CA GLU A 289 -8.78 -13.28 -1.91
C GLU A 289 -10.20 -13.71 -2.31
N ALA A 290 -10.88 -14.50 -1.48
CA ALA A 290 -12.24 -14.95 -1.75
C ALA A 290 -13.22 -13.77 -1.93
N LEU A 291 -13.09 -12.75 -1.08
CA LEU A 291 -13.91 -11.54 -1.20
C LEU A 291 -13.54 -10.77 -2.47
N TRP A 292 -12.25 -10.60 -2.77
CA TRP A 292 -11.80 -9.95 -4.00
C TRP A 292 -12.35 -10.63 -5.27
N CYS A 293 -12.50 -11.96 -5.26
CA CYS A 293 -13.07 -12.68 -6.39
C CYS A 293 -14.57 -12.45 -6.54
N LEU A 294 -15.34 -12.51 -5.45
CA LEU A 294 -16.77 -12.16 -5.45
C LEU A 294 -16.99 -10.73 -5.95
N MET A 295 -16.13 -9.85 -5.47
CA MET A 295 -16.02 -8.45 -5.86
C MET A 295 -15.80 -8.32 -7.39
N ALA A 296 -14.81 -9.01 -7.95
CA ALA A 296 -14.50 -8.98 -9.39
C ALA A 296 -15.58 -9.63 -10.27
N GLU A 297 -16.32 -10.61 -9.77
CA GLU A 297 -17.44 -11.25 -10.47
C GLU A 297 -18.71 -10.40 -10.47
N ALA A 298 -18.97 -9.65 -9.39
CA ALA A 298 -20.21 -8.91 -9.22
C ALA A 298 -20.26 -7.58 -9.98
N CYS A 299 -19.12 -7.05 -10.43
CA CYS A 299 -19.03 -5.68 -10.92
C CYS A 299 -18.79 -5.57 -12.42
N GLU A 300 -19.73 -4.89 -13.09
CA GLU A 300 -19.62 -4.56 -14.52
C GLU A 300 -18.64 -3.39 -14.79
N SER A 301 -18.32 -2.61 -13.76
CA SER A 301 -17.43 -1.44 -13.84
C SER A 301 -16.10 -1.67 -13.14
N SER A 302 -15.03 -1.08 -13.66
CA SER A 302 -13.72 -1.05 -13.04
C SER A 302 -13.69 -0.19 -11.78
N THR A 303 -13.04 -0.67 -10.71
CA THR A 303 -12.77 0.13 -9.50
C THR A 303 -11.42 0.79 -9.58
N ARG A 304 -11.31 1.97 -8.95
CA ARG A 304 -10.03 2.64 -8.74
C ARG A 304 -9.59 2.50 -7.29
N VAL A 305 -8.42 1.90 -7.11
CA VAL A 305 -7.81 1.68 -5.80
C VAL A 305 -6.36 2.16 -5.85
N ASN A 306 -6.00 3.11 -4.99
CA ASN A 306 -4.61 3.58 -4.93
C ASN A 306 -3.69 2.50 -4.36
N LYS A 307 -4.05 1.88 -3.23
CA LYS A 307 -3.33 0.71 -2.67
C LYS A 307 -4.28 -0.47 -2.46
N LEU A 308 -4.08 -1.58 -3.17
CA LEU A 308 -4.80 -2.82 -2.99
C LEU A 308 -3.90 -3.86 -2.31
N THR A 309 -4.37 -4.43 -1.20
CA THR A 309 -3.72 -5.57 -0.53
C THR A 309 -4.65 -6.78 -0.59
N ILE A 310 -4.22 -7.87 -1.24
CA ILE A 310 -4.97 -9.12 -1.30
C ILE A 310 -4.33 -10.12 -0.35
N GLU A 311 -5.08 -10.53 0.67
CA GLU A 311 -4.63 -11.54 1.62
C GLU A 311 -5.02 -12.94 1.15
N LEU A 312 -4.00 -13.79 0.97
CA LEU A 312 -4.17 -15.18 0.59
C LEU A 312 -4.33 -16.04 1.84
N SER A 313 -5.43 -16.79 1.88
CA SER A 313 -5.68 -17.74 2.96
C SER A 313 -4.62 -18.85 2.97
N PRO A 314 -4.10 -19.27 4.14
CA PRO A 314 -3.08 -20.31 4.24
C PRO A 314 -3.57 -21.68 3.77
N LEU A 315 -4.89 -21.89 3.71
CA LEU A 315 -5.50 -23.13 3.22
C LEU A 315 -5.68 -23.14 1.70
N VAL A 316 -5.57 -21.98 1.06
CA VAL A 316 -5.80 -21.84 -0.37
C VAL A 316 -4.46 -22.00 -1.09
N SER A 317 -4.32 -23.09 -1.85
CA SER A 317 -3.19 -23.22 -2.77
C SER A 317 -3.26 -22.11 -3.82
N VAL A 318 -2.11 -21.59 -4.27
CA VAL A 318 -2.03 -20.62 -5.38
C VAL A 318 -2.87 -21.08 -6.58
N GLY A 319 -3.05 -22.39 -6.78
CA GLY A 319 -3.93 -22.95 -7.79
C GLY A 319 -5.37 -22.42 -7.80
N HIS A 320 -5.92 -21.95 -6.68
CA HIS A 320 -7.28 -21.41 -6.64
C HIS A 320 -7.39 -20.07 -7.37
N ILE A 321 -6.49 -19.12 -7.09
CA ILE A 321 -6.36 -17.84 -7.81
C ILE A 321 -6.22 -18.10 -9.31
N LEU A 322 -5.45 -19.13 -9.65
CA LEU A 322 -5.15 -19.43 -11.03
C LEU A 322 -6.32 -20.09 -11.77
N ASN A 323 -7.24 -20.74 -11.06
CA ASN A 323 -8.49 -21.25 -11.64
C ASN A 323 -9.51 -20.13 -11.88
N ILE A 324 -9.37 -18.98 -11.20
CA ILE A 324 -10.22 -17.80 -11.43
C ILE A 324 -9.87 -17.14 -12.77
N GLN A 325 -8.60 -17.17 -13.19
CA GLN A 325 -8.17 -16.66 -14.49
C GLN A 325 -8.94 -17.31 -15.66
N ASP A 326 -9.25 -18.60 -15.57
CA ASP A 326 -9.98 -19.32 -16.63
C ASP A 326 -11.47 -18.93 -16.71
N LYS A 327 -12.02 -18.31 -15.66
CA LYS A 327 -13.43 -17.92 -15.59
C LYS A 327 -13.70 -16.49 -16.05
N HIS A 328 -12.73 -15.58 -15.94
CA HIS A 328 -12.95 -14.21 -16.38
C HIS A 328 -13.01 -14.13 -17.90
N ALA A 329 -14.14 -13.61 -18.41
CA ALA A 329 -14.28 -13.34 -19.82
C ALA A 329 -13.20 -12.33 -20.25
N PRO A 330 -12.62 -12.46 -21.45
CA PRO A 330 -11.56 -11.58 -21.95
C PRO A 330 -11.94 -10.09 -22.08
N ASN A 331 -13.19 -9.73 -21.73
CA ASN A 331 -13.74 -8.39 -21.84
C ASN A 331 -14.07 -7.73 -20.49
N THR A 332 -13.75 -8.35 -19.34
CA THR A 332 -13.95 -7.70 -18.04
C THR A 332 -12.99 -6.50 -17.95
N PRO A 333 -13.48 -5.28 -17.67
CA PRO A 333 -12.61 -4.11 -17.58
C PRO A 333 -11.60 -4.29 -16.44
N ALA A 334 -10.32 -4.08 -16.75
CA ALA A 334 -9.26 -4.18 -15.75
C ALA A 334 -9.46 -3.16 -14.63
N ASN A 335 -9.17 -3.56 -13.39
CA ASN A 335 -9.26 -2.65 -12.25
C ASN A 335 -8.09 -1.66 -12.28
N TYR A 336 -8.32 -0.40 -11.93
CA TYR A 336 -7.28 0.62 -11.87
C TYR A 336 -6.60 0.55 -10.50
N VAL A 337 -5.44 -0.08 -10.43
CA VAL A 337 -4.70 -0.27 -9.18
C VAL A 337 -3.30 0.28 -9.34
N LYS A 338 -2.91 1.23 -8.48
CA LYS A 338 -1.57 1.84 -8.56
C LYS A 338 -0.52 1.05 -7.78
N HIS A 339 -0.88 0.56 -6.61
CA HIS A 339 0.00 -0.22 -5.74
C HIS A 339 -0.70 -1.53 -5.36
N LEU A 340 -0.17 -2.67 -5.83
CA LEU A 340 -0.69 -4.00 -5.47
C LEU A 340 0.25 -4.67 -4.48
N GLU A 341 -0.33 -5.19 -3.40
CA GLU A 341 0.35 -5.98 -2.39
C GLU A 341 -0.36 -7.34 -2.23
N ILE A 342 0.36 -8.44 -2.33
CA ILE A 342 -0.17 -9.79 -2.12
C ILE A 342 0.49 -10.34 -0.86
N VAL A 343 -0.32 -10.67 0.15
CA VAL A 343 0.17 -11.13 1.45
C VAL A 343 -0.24 -12.57 1.69
N TYR A 344 0.71 -13.42 2.06
CA TYR A 344 0.43 -14.79 2.48
C TYR A 344 0.19 -14.81 3.99
N GLY A 345 -0.96 -15.34 4.42
CA GLY A 345 -1.31 -15.43 5.84
C GLY A 345 -0.20 -16.05 6.69
N SER A 346 0.01 -15.51 7.90
CA SER A 346 1.18 -15.75 8.76
C SER A 346 1.39 -17.21 9.23
N LEU A 347 0.39 -18.08 9.05
CA LEU A 347 0.35 -19.36 9.74
C LEU A 347 1.14 -20.46 9.05
N ASN A 348 1.44 -20.34 7.76
CA ASN A 348 2.42 -21.19 7.08
C ASN A 348 2.85 -20.49 5.81
N PRO A 349 4.15 -20.20 5.62
CA PRO A 349 4.64 -19.74 4.34
C PRO A 349 4.45 -20.86 3.31
N SER A 350 3.33 -20.83 2.59
CA SER A 350 3.18 -21.68 1.42
C SER A 350 4.27 -21.29 0.43
N GLN A 351 5.06 -22.29 0.03
CA GLN A 351 6.10 -22.07 -0.96
C GLN A 351 5.40 -21.82 -2.29
N ILE A 352 5.60 -20.63 -2.86
CA ILE A 352 5.28 -20.41 -4.26
C ILE A 352 6.37 -21.10 -5.08
N ASP A 353 5.98 -22.09 -5.88
CA ASP A 353 6.89 -22.71 -6.82
C ASP A 353 7.08 -21.83 -8.06
N GLU A 354 8.01 -22.24 -8.92
CA GLU A 354 8.38 -21.50 -10.13
C GLU A 354 7.18 -21.24 -11.04
N ASN A 355 6.33 -22.26 -11.22
CA ASN A 355 5.12 -22.20 -12.03
C ASN A 355 4.04 -21.32 -11.39
N GLY A 356 3.86 -21.41 -10.07
CA GLY A 356 2.90 -20.61 -9.31
C GLY A 356 3.17 -19.12 -9.43
N LEU A 357 4.44 -18.71 -9.35
CA LEU A 357 4.82 -17.31 -9.50
C LEU A 357 4.57 -16.79 -10.92
N GLY A 358 4.98 -17.53 -11.94
CA GLY A 358 4.74 -17.13 -13.33
C GLY A 358 3.25 -16.97 -13.63
N ARG A 359 2.42 -17.91 -13.15
CA ARG A 359 0.96 -17.84 -13.29
C ARG A 359 0.35 -16.68 -12.49
N LEU A 360 0.85 -16.40 -11.28
CA LEU A 360 0.39 -15.29 -10.46
C LEU A 360 0.67 -13.94 -11.14
N LEU A 361 1.87 -13.74 -11.67
CA LEU A 361 2.23 -12.52 -12.41
C LEU A 361 1.40 -12.36 -13.69
N ALA A 362 1.10 -13.45 -14.39
CA ALA A 362 0.22 -13.42 -15.56
C ALA A 362 -1.21 -13.02 -15.20
N TRP A 363 -1.74 -13.53 -14.07
CA TRP A 363 -3.03 -13.11 -13.54
C TRP A 363 -3.03 -11.61 -13.17
N ILE A 364 -2.00 -11.13 -12.45
CA ILE A 364 -1.86 -9.70 -12.09
C ILE A 364 -1.90 -8.82 -13.35
N ALA A 365 -1.11 -9.16 -14.37
CA ALA A 365 -1.04 -8.40 -15.62
C ALA A 365 -2.38 -8.38 -16.38
N ALA A 366 -3.20 -9.42 -16.22
CA ALA A 366 -4.52 -9.50 -16.86
C ALA A 366 -5.63 -8.79 -16.05
N SER A 367 -5.53 -8.76 -14.72
CA SER A 367 -6.60 -8.25 -13.84
C SER A 367 -6.50 -6.77 -13.52
N PHE A 368 -5.30 -6.18 -13.64
CA PHE A 368 -5.02 -4.83 -13.17
C PHE A 368 -4.41 -3.95 -14.25
N SER A 369 -4.73 -2.66 -14.19
CA SER A 369 -4.18 -1.62 -15.03
C SER A 369 -3.60 -0.48 -14.20
N ASP A 370 -2.67 0.27 -14.77
CA ASP A 370 -1.95 1.38 -14.12
C ASP A 370 -1.11 1.01 -12.88
N LEU A 371 -0.67 -0.24 -12.79
CA LEU A 371 0.22 -0.71 -11.72
C LEU A 371 1.57 0.01 -11.78
N ALA A 372 1.87 0.76 -10.74
CA ALA A 372 3.17 1.40 -10.52
C ALA A 372 4.08 0.55 -9.62
N SER A 373 3.51 -0.20 -8.67
CA SER A 373 4.27 -1.12 -7.83
C SER A 373 3.52 -2.43 -7.57
N ILE A 374 4.27 -3.53 -7.53
CA ILE A 374 3.79 -4.84 -7.08
C ILE A 374 4.71 -5.31 -5.94
N THR A 375 4.11 -5.71 -4.82
CA THR A 375 4.81 -6.35 -3.70
C THR A 375 4.14 -7.68 -3.42
N ILE A 376 4.88 -8.78 -3.51
CA ILE A 376 4.39 -10.12 -3.18
C ILE A 376 5.13 -10.58 -1.92
N GLN A 377 4.47 -10.55 -0.77
CA GLN A 377 5.05 -10.96 0.50
C GLN A 377 5.07 -12.50 0.60
N VAL A 378 6.01 -13.12 -0.09
CA VAL A 378 6.30 -14.55 0.01
C VAL A 378 7.53 -14.80 0.86
N TYR A 379 7.51 -15.88 1.62
CA TYR A 379 8.73 -16.45 2.17
C TYR A 379 9.52 -17.12 1.05
N CYS A 380 10.62 -16.49 0.62
CA CYS A 380 11.52 -17.08 -0.35
C CYS A 380 12.38 -18.14 0.33
N THR A 381 12.23 -19.40 -0.07
CA THR A 381 13.23 -20.42 0.28
C THR A 381 14.55 -20.12 -0.45
N PRO A 382 15.69 -20.65 0.01
CA PRO A 382 16.95 -20.53 -0.74
C PRO A 382 16.84 -21.05 -2.18
N ALA A 383 16.01 -22.06 -2.44
CA ALA A 383 15.75 -22.56 -3.79
C ALA A 383 14.96 -21.54 -4.62
N THR A 384 13.89 -20.96 -4.07
CA THR A 384 13.11 -19.89 -4.71
C THR A 384 13.99 -18.67 -5.00
N GLU A 385 14.85 -18.27 -4.07
CA GLU A 385 15.78 -17.16 -4.28
C GLU A 385 16.79 -17.48 -5.39
N ALA A 386 17.34 -18.69 -5.42
CA ALA A 386 18.24 -19.13 -6.47
C ALA A 386 17.57 -19.17 -7.86
N TYR A 387 16.29 -19.53 -7.91
CA TYR A 387 15.46 -19.44 -9.11
C TYR A 387 15.24 -17.99 -9.52
N LEU A 388 14.78 -17.11 -8.62
CA LEU A 388 14.54 -15.69 -8.91
C LEU A 388 15.78 -14.97 -9.44
N LYS A 389 16.98 -15.33 -8.96
CA LYS A 389 18.25 -14.79 -9.46
C LYS A 389 18.59 -15.22 -10.89
N LYS A 390 18.00 -16.30 -11.39
CA LYS A 390 18.27 -16.89 -12.72
C LYS A 390 17.13 -16.70 -13.71
N THR A 391 15.99 -16.20 -13.25
CA THR A 391 14.75 -16.15 -14.04
C THR A 391 14.40 -14.72 -14.41
N CYS A 392 13.95 -14.54 -15.65
CA CYS A 392 13.36 -13.29 -16.13
C CYS A 392 11.86 -13.49 -16.36
N PHE A 393 11.05 -12.50 -15.98
CA PHE A 393 9.61 -12.49 -16.23
C PHE A 393 9.27 -11.41 -17.25
N PHE A 394 8.47 -11.77 -18.25
CA PHE A 394 7.94 -10.82 -19.23
C PHE A 394 6.54 -10.42 -18.81
N MET A 395 6.34 -9.11 -18.64
CA MET A 395 5.06 -8.56 -18.19
C MET A 395 4.73 -7.34 -19.04
N ASP A 396 3.51 -7.32 -19.61
CA ASP A 396 3.00 -6.17 -20.35
C ASP A 396 2.35 -5.16 -19.38
N MET A 397 3.20 -4.47 -18.60
CA MET A 397 2.76 -3.48 -17.60
C MET A 397 3.61 -2.20 -17.73
N PRO A 398 3.30 -1.31 -18.68
CA PRO A 398 4.16 -0.17 -19.00
C PRO A 398 4.30 0.85 -17.86
N SER A 399 3.34 0.89 -16.92
CA SER A 399 3.38 1.77 -15.74
C SER A 399 4.27 1.23 -14.61
N LEU A 400 4.69 -0.05 -14.65
CA LEU A 400 5.35 -0.71 -13.53
C LEU A 400 6.74 -0.13 -13.27
N LYS A 401 6.98 0.32 -12.04
CA LYS A 401 8.25 0.92 -11.59
C LYS A 401 8.98 0.07 -10.57
N THR A 402 8.27 -0.71 -9.77
CA THR A 402 8.87 -1.58 -8.76
C THR A 402 8.16 -2.93 -8.70
N LEU A 403 8.95 -4.01 -8.63
CA LEU A 403 8.48 -5.36 -8.32
C LEU A 403 9.32 -5.89 -7.15
N GLU A 404 8.66 -6.22 -6.04
CA GLU A 404 9.28 -6.79 -4.85
C GLU A 404 8.69 -8.17 -4.59
N LEU A 405 9.54 -9.19 -4.46
CA LEU A 405 9.16 -10.58 -4.25
C LEU A 405 9.78 -11.07 -2.93
N GLY A 406 9.07 -10.89 -1.82
CA GLY A 406 9.61 -11.12 -0.48
C GLY A 406 10.70 -10.10 -0.12
N VAL A 407 11.88 -10.59 0.28
CA VAL A 407 13.05 -9.75 0.59
C VAL A 407 13.78 -9.23 -0.66
N PRO A 408 14.01 -10.02 -1.73
CA PRO A 408 14.70 -9.50 -2.91
C PRO A 408 13.86 -8.48 -3.69
N LYS A 409 14.52 -7.37 -4.07
CA LYS A 409 13.98 -6.40 -5.04
C LYS A 409 14.35 -6.86 -6.44
N CYS A 410 13.36 -6.97 -7.33
CA CYS A 410 13.61 -7.30 -8.72
C CYS A 410 14.02 -6.03 -9.48
N SER A 411 15.07 -6.14 -10.30
CA SER A 411 15.40 -5.12 -11.29
C SER A 411 14.38 -5.19 -12.42
N LEU A 412 13.80 -4.05 -12.81
CA LEU A 412 12.91 -3.95 -13.96
C LEU A 412 13.72 -3.51 -15.18
N TYR A 413 13.72 -4.33 -16.23
CA TYR A 413 14.31 -3.98 -17.52
C TYR A 413 13.26 -3.28 -18.37
N LYS A 414 13.55 -2.05 -18.83
CA LYS A 414 12.69 -1.36 -19.79
C LYS A 414 13.00 -1.86 -21.21
N PRO A 415 12.00 -2.14 -22.05
CA PRO A 415 12.24 -2.58 -23.42
C PRO A 415 12.98 -1.55 -24.28
N ASP A 416 12.94 -0.25 -23.92
CA ASP A 416 13.76 0.80 -24.55
C ASP A 416 15.28 0.53 -24.42
N SER A 417 15.67 -0.35 -23.50
CA SER A 417 17.05 -0.76 -23.25
C SER A 417 17.46 -2.02 -24.02
N LEU A 418 16.56 -2.64 -24.81
CA LEU A 418 16.85 -3.84 -25.62
C LEU A 418 16.82 -3.51 -27.10
N LEU A 419 18.00 -3.43 -27.69
CA LEU A 419 18.15 -3.19 -29.12
C LEU A 419 18.25 -4.51 -29.88
N PHE A 420 17.30 -4.77 -30.78
CA PHE A 420 17.40 -5.88 -31.74
C PHE A 420 17.99 -5.38 -33.06
N LEU A 421 19.18 -5.86 -33.42
CA LEU A 421 19.79 -5.57 -34.72
C LEU A 421 19.85 -6.83 -35.59
N PRO A 422 19.28 -6.79 -36.81
CA PRO A 422 19.60 -7.76 -37.83
C PRO A 422 21.12 -7.80 -38.05
N ALA A 423 21.68 -8.99 -38.13
CA ALA A 423 23.11 -9.20 -38.19
C ALA A 423 23.73 -8.63 -39.48
N THR A 424 22.95 -8.50 -40.55
CA THR A 424 23.32 -7.78 -41.77
C THR A 424 23.54 -6.29 -41.49
N ILE A 425 22.62 -5.65 -40.76
CA ILE A 425 22.75 -4.25 -40.34
C ILE A 425 23.88 -4.08 -39.33
N LEU A 426 24.05 -5.02 -38.40
CA LEU A 426 25.17 -5.02 -37.45
C LEU A 426 26.53 -5.07 -38.17
N LYS A 427 26.65 -5.93 -39.19
CA LYS A 427 27.86 -6.06 -40.01
C LYS A 427 28.15 -4.76 -40.78
N GLU A 428 27.13 -4.15 -41.39
CA GLU A 428 27.27 -2.86 -42.06
C GLU A 428 27.66 -1.73 -41.10
N CYS A 429 27.04 -1.69 -39.91
CA CYS A 429 27.29 -0.68 -38.89
C CYS A 429 28.72 -0.72 -38.30
N LEU A 430 29.37 -1.88 -38.38
CA LEU A 430 30.68 -2.14 -37.77
C LEU A 430 31.82 -2.23 -38.79
N ASP A 431 31.52 -2.31 -40.09
CA ASP A 431 32.52 -2.22 -41.15
C ASP A 431 32.78 -0.74 -41.53
N PRO A 432 33.95 -0.17 -41.18
CA PRO A 432 34.27 1.23 -41.47
C PRO A 432 34.45 1.50 -42.96
N THR A 433 34.58 0.47 -43.80
CA THR A 433 34.80 0.60 -45.24
C THR A 433 33.49 0.68 -46.04
N HIS A 434 32.38 0.25 -45.44
CA HIS A 434 31.07 0.31 -46.09
C HIS A 434 30.42 1.68 -45.90
N SER A 435 30.04 2.33 -47.02
CA SER A 435 29.22 3.54 -46.93
C SER A 435 27.81 3.14 -46.46
N LEU A 436 27.52 3.38 -45.19
CA LEU A 436 26.19 3.16 -44.64
C LEU A 436 25.13 3.95 -45.41
N SER A 437 24.00 3.31 -45.70
CA SER A 437 22.83 4.01 -46.20
C SER A 437 22.40 5.10 -45.20
N PRO A 438 21.78 6.21 -45.62
CA PRO A 438 21.36 7.27 -44.71
C PRO A 438 20.48 6.79 -43.53
N PRO A 439 19.54 5.84 -43.69
CA PRO A 439 18.81 5.24 -42.57
C PRO A 439 19.73 4.52 -41.58
N ASN A 440 20.71 3.76 -42.08
CA ASN A 440 21.64 2.99 -41.24
C ASN A 440 22.63 3.90 -40.50
N LYS A 441 23.00 5.06 -41.09
CA LYS A 441 23.80 6.10 -40.40
C LYS A 441 23.06 6.71 -39.21
N THR A 442 21.77 7.05 -39.40
CA THR A 442 20.92 7.60 -38.34
C THR A 442 20.72 6.58 -37.23
N LEU A 443 20.44 5.32 -37.59
CA LEU A 443 20.35 4.22 -36.64
C LEU A 443 21.66 4.10 -35.86
N LEU A 444 22.81 3.92 -36.53
CA LEU A 444 24.12 3.80 -35.89
C LEU A 444 24.45 4.95 -34.93
N HIS A 445 24.07 6.18 -35.29
CA HIS A 445 24.22 7.34 -34.41
C HIS A 445 23.38 7.21 -33.13
N GLN A 446 22.11 6.79 -33.23
CA GLN A 446 21.25 6.51 -32.08
C GLN A 446 21.83 5.35 -31.23
N LEU A 447 22.34 4.29 -31.87
CA LEU A 447 22.93 3.16 -31.15
C LEU A 447 24.16 3.55 -30.34
N ARG A 448 25.02 4.41 -30.91
CA ARG A 448 26.22 4.92 -30.22
C ARG A 448 25.88 5.83 -29.04
N GLN A 449 24.69 6.44 -29.02
CA GLN A 449 24.21 7.21 -27.86
C GLN A 449 23.69 6.31 -26.74
N ILE A 450 23.09 5.17 -27.08
CA ILE A 450 22.48 4.23 -26.12
C ILE A 450 23.52 3.26 -25.53
N ALA A 451 24.46 2.75 -26.34
CA ALA A 451 25.48 1.78 -25.92
C ALA A 451 26.90 2.16 -26.40
N PRO A 452 27.48 3.25 -25.86
CA PRO A 452 28.75 3.81 -26.36
C PRO A 452 29.97 2.91 -26.15
N ILE A 453 29.93 1.98 -25.18
CA ILE A 453 31.05 1.09 -24.84
C ILE A 453 31.09 -0.11 -25.81
N THR A 454 29.93 -0.66 -26.17
CA THR A 454 29.82 -1.89 -26.96
C THR A 454 30.11 -1.69 -28.44
N LEU A 455 29.78 -0.53 -29.00
CA LEU A 455 29.92 -0.23 -30.44
C LEU A 455 31.25 0.44 -30.82
N LYS A 456 32.18 0.58 -29.87
CA LYS A 456 33.58 0.94 -30.17
C LYS A 456 34.44 -0.27 -30.54
N ALA A 457 33.87 -1.47 -30.45
CA ALA A 457 34.59 -2.71 -30.72
C ALA A 457 34.93 -2.81 -32.23
N SER A 458 36.20 -3.15 -32.54
CA SER A 458 36.68 -3.29 -33.92
C SER A 458 36.02 -4.48 -34.63
N ALA A 459 36.16 -4.59 -35.95
CA ALA A 459 35.69 -5.76 -36.71
C ALA A 459 36.22 -7.10 -36.15
N GLN A 460 37.40 -7.12 -35.49
CA GLN A 460 37.93 -8.30 -34.79
C GLN A 460 37.12 -8.71 -33.56
N ALA A 461 36.42 -7.77 -32.90
CA ALA A 461 35.61 -8.08 -31.74
C ALA A 461 34.33 -8.86 -32.12
N LEU A 462 33.80 -8.66 -33.33
CA LEU A 462 32.68 -9.45 -33.87
C LEU A 462 33.03 -10.93 -34.07
N GLU A 463 34.26 -11.22 -34.49
CA GLU A 463 34.75 -12.61 -34.62
C GLU A 463 34.86 -13.32 -33.28
N SER A 464 35.02 -12.53 -32.20
CA SER A 464 34.99 -13.00 -30.81
C SER A 464 33.61 -12.96 -30.16
N LEU A 465 32.56 -12.49 -30.86
CA LEU A 465 31.20 -12.55 -30.32
C LEU A 465 30.66 -13.97 -30.49
N HIS A 466 30.34 -14.58 -29.35
CA HIS A 466 29.64 -15.85 -29.28
C HIS A 466 28.22 -15.61 -28.83
N CYS A 467 27.29 -16.41 -29.32
CA CYS A 467 25.98 -16.50 -28.72
C CYS A 467 26.14 -16.90 -27.25
N SER A 468 25.67 -16.08 -26.31
CA SER A 468 25.79 -16.34 -24.87
C SER A 468 25.15 -17.67 -24.46
N GLN A 469 24.20 -18.19 -25.25
CA GLN A 469 23.48 -19.43 -24.97
C GLN A 469 24.12 -20.67 -25.59
N CYS A 470 24.29 -20.72 -26.92
CA CYS A 470 24.85 -21.90 -27.59
C CYS A 470 26.36 -21.82 -27.82
N THR A 471 27.01 -20.73 -27.41
CA THR A 471 28.43 -20.43 -27.64
C THR A 471 28.84 -20.39 -29.11
N ALA A 472 27.89 -20.46 -30.06
CA ALA A 472 28.20 -20.39 -31.48
C ALA A 472 28.78 -19.02 -31.83
N GLN A 473 29.93 -19.01 -32.52
CA GLN A 473 30.50 -17.78 -33.07
C GLN A 473 29.51 -17.15 -34.04
N PHE A 474 29.25 -15.85 -33.85
CA PHE A 474 28.26 -15.12 -34.62
C PHE A 474 28.62 -15.07 -36.12
N ALA A 475 29.92 -14.96 -36.44
CA ALA A 475 30.43 -15.04 -37.82
C ALA A 475 30.00 -16.35 -38.52
N ARG A 476 30.07 -17.49 -37.82
CA ARG A 476 29.67 -18.80 -38.38
C ARG A 476 28.16 -18.97 -38.52
N VAL A 477 27.38 -18.25 -37.71
CA VAL A 477 25.91 -18.23 -37.84
C VAL A 477 25.52 -17.46 -39.10
N LEU A 478 26.24 -16.38 -39.44
CA LEU A 478 26.00 -15.56 -40.62
C LEU A 478 26.35 -16.23 -41.95
N GLU A 479 27.29 -17.18 -41.94
CA GLU A 479 27.80 -17.82 -43.16
C GLU A 479 26.96 -19.01 -43.64
N LYS A 480 26.00 -19.50 -42.85
CA LYS A 480 25.17 -20.64 -43.25
C LYS A 480 24.10 -20.21 -44.27
N PRO A 481 24.17 -20.69 -45.54
CA PRO A 481 23.18 -20.35 -46.56
C PRO A 481 21.81 -20.91 -46.16
N GLY A 482 20.77 -20.07 -46.16
CA GLY A 482 19.38 -20.49 -45.96
C GLY A 482 18.80 -20.29 -44.56
N HIS A 483 19.51 -19.66 -43.62
CA HIS A 483 18.96 -19.26 -42.32
C HIS A 483 18.43 -17.81 -42.33
N THR A 484 17.38 -17.58 -41.53
CA THR A 484 16.76 -16.28 -41.21
C THR A 484 17.76 -15.31 -40.58
N PRO A 485 17.49 -13.98 -40.65
CA PRO A 485 18.43 -12.97 -40.16
C PRO A 485 18.70 -13.15 -38.66
N ALA A 486 19.96 -13.34 -38.27
CA ALA A 486 20.34 -13.37 -36.85
C ALA A 486 20.10 -12.00 -36.19
N PHE A 487 19.59 -11.97 -34.96
CA PHE A 487 19.40 -10.72 -34.21
C PHE A 487 20.35 -10.66 -33.03
N ALA A 488 21.17 -9.62 -32.93
CA ALA A 488 21.91 -9.36 -31.70
C ALA A 488 21.05 -8.49 -30.76
N CYS A 489 21.00 -8.88 -29.48
CA CYS A 489 20.35 -8.11 -28.42
C CYS A 489 21.43 -7.38 -27.60
N PHE A 490 21.17 -6.14 -27.21
CA PHE A 490 22.09 -5.36 -26.39
C PHE A 490 21.32 -4.82 -25.19
N SER A 491 21.85 -4.97 -23.97
CA SER A 491 21.32 -4.33 -22.77
C SER A 491 22.29 -3.27 -22.24
N GLU A 492 21.78 -2.36 -21.40
CA GLU A 492 22.57 -1.29 -20.76
C GLU A 492 23.68 -1.81 -19.82
N GLU A 493 23.52 -3.03 -19.28
CA GLU A 493 24.47 -3.64 -18.33
C GLU A 493 25.52 -4.56 -19.01
N GLY A 494 25.39 -4.80 -20.32
CA GLY A 494 26.31 -5.63 -21.08
C GLY A 494 25.71 -6.16 -22.38
N ALA A 495 26.55 -6.56 -23.33
CA ALA A 495 26.08 -7.12 -24.60
C ALA A 495 25.67 -8.59 -24.44
N LEU A 496 24.38 -8.88 -24.30
CA LEU A 496 23.89 -10.26 -24.38
C LEU A 496 23.61 -10.64 -25.84
N VAL A 497 24.63 -11.16 -26.54
CA VAL A 497 24.47 -11.57 -27.93
C VAL A 497 23.82 -12.96 -27.99
N LEU A 498 22.64 -13.07 -28.62
CA LEU A 498 21.98 -14.36 -28.86
C LEU A 498 21.87 -14.60 -30.37
N CYS A 499 21.98 -15.84 -30.83
CA CYS A 499 21.72 -16.18 -32.23
C CYS A 499 20.24 -16.52 -32.45
N ASP A 500 19.75 -16.45 -33.69
CA ASP A 500 18.34 -16.69 -34.04
C ASP A 500 17.81 -18.01 -33.49
N ALA A 501 18.54 -19.11 -33.72
CA ALA A 501 18.17 -20.43 -33.21
C ALA A 501 18.14 -20.51 -31.67
N CYS A 502 18.85 -19.62 -30.96
CA CYS A 502 18.75 -19.50 -29.51
C CYS A 502 17.61 -18.59 -29.12
N VAL A 503 17.37 -17.47 -29.81
CA VAL A 503 16.19 -16.63 -29.61
C VAL A 503 14.90 -17.45 -29.79
N GLU A 504 14.85 -18.30 -30.82
CA GLU A 504 13.76 -19.25 -31.08
C GLU A 504 13.71 -20.45 -30.12
N LYS A 505 14.76 -20.70 -29.34
CA LYS A 505 14.77 -21.78 -28.33
C LYS A 505 14.69 -21.26 -26.92
N THR A 506 14.75 -19.94 -26.75
CA THR A 506 14.54 -19.24 -25.50
C THR A 506 13.08 -18.78 -25.53
N PRO A 507 12.14 -19.59 -25.02
CA PRO A 507 10.70 -19.29 -25.09
C PRO A 507 10.34 -17.91 -24.51
N GLU A 508 11.19 -17.41 -23.61
CA GLU A 508 11.24 -16.04 -23.08
C GLU A 508 11.30 -14.93 -24.15
N LEU A 509 11.92 -15.16 -25.32
CA LEU A 509 12.05 -14.18 -26.41
C LEU A 509 11.08 -14.43 -27.58
N GLN A 510 10.36 -15.56 -27.58
CA GLN A 510 9.46 -15.94 -28.70
C GLN A 510 8.07 -15.31 -28.63
N MET A 511 7.70 -14.65 -27.53
CA MET A 511 6.36 -14.11 -27.32
C MET A 511 6.26 -12.63 -27.72
N ARG A 512 6.06 -12.42 -29.04
CA ARG A 512 5.73 -11.17 -29.76
C ARG A 512 6.79 -10.04 -29.77
N PRO A 513 7.24 -9.58 -30.96
CA PRO A 513 7.87 -8.27 -31.10
C PRO A 513 6.78 -7.18 -31.14
N VAL A 514 6.74 -6.31 -30.13
CA VAL A 514 5.90 -5.10 -30.15
C VAL A 514 6.78 -3.86 -30.03
N CYS A 515 6.69 -3.07 -31.10
CA CYS A 515 6.99 -1.64 -31.27
C CYS A 515 8.45 -1.15 -31.35
N ILE A 516 8.77 -0.57 -32.52
CA ILE A 516 9.60 0.63 -32.62
C ILE A 516 8.67 1.87 -32.64
N VAL A 517 9.16 2.91 -31.98
CA VAL A 517 8.59 4.21 -31.63
C VAL A 517 8.06 5.05 -32.82
N LYS A 518 7.13 5.95 -32.47
CA LYS A 518 6.32 6.89 -33.27
C LYS A 518 7.10 8.02 -33.99
N LYS A 519 6.56 8.41 -35.16
CA LYS A 519 6.54 9.71 -35.88
C LYS A 519 7.86 10.38 -36.36
N THR A 520 8.20 10.15 -37.63
CA THR A 520 8.58 11.22 -38.59
C THR A 520 7.86 10.98 -39.93
N PRO A 521 7.44 12.03 -40.67
CA PRO A 521 6.57 11.87 -41.82
C PRO A 521 7.38 11.75 -43.11
N SER A 522 7.93 10.57 -43.43
CA SER A 522 8.32 10.32 -44.83
C SER A 522 8.53 8.85 -45.25
N GLN A 523 8.61 7.87 -44.35
CA GLN A 523 8.60 6.46 -44.74
C GLN A 523 8.24 5.59 -43.53
N ALA A 524 7.25 4.70 -43.70
CA ALA A 524 6.89 3.71 -42.70
C ALA A 524 7.22 2.32 -43.25
N TYR A 525 7.91 1.53 -42.43
CA TYR A 525 8.19 0.12 -42.70
C TYR A 525 7.38 -0.69 -41.68
N SER A 526 6.57 -1.64 -42.17
CA SER A 526 5.92 -2.63 -41.30
C SER A 526 6.47 -4.00 -41.63
N PHE A 527 6.84 -4.75 -40.59
CA PHE A 527 7.18 -6.16 -40.71
C PHE A 527 5.99 -6.96 -40.22
N THR A 528 5.44 -7.79 -41.10
CA THR A 528 4.31 -8.67 -40.76
C THR A 528 4.76 -10.12 -40.84
N PHE A 529 4.48 -10.88 -39.78
CA PHE A 529 4.78 -12.30 -39.73
C PHE A 529 3.57 -13.10 -40.20
N ARG A 530 3.69 -13.81 -41.33
CA ARG A 530 2.67 -14.75 -41.83
C ARG A 530 3.36 -16.02 -42.31
N GLY A 531 2.98 -17.17 -41.74
CA GLY A 531 3.38 -18.50 -42.24
C GLY A 531 4.89 -18.80 -42.19
N GLY A 532 5.62 -18.31 -41.18
CA GLY A 532 7.05 -18.62 -41.02
C GLY A 532 8.00 -17.84 -41.95
N ARG A 533 7.53 -16.72 -42.54
CA ARG A 533 8.38 -15.80 -43.31
C ARG A 533 8.13 -14.36 -42.87
N ILE A 534 9.20 -13.57 -42.83
CA ILE A 534 9.15 -12.12 -42.61
C ILE A 534 8.90 -11.46 -43.97
N HIS A 535 7.77 -10.78 -44.11
CA HIS A 535 7.47 -9.96 -45.28
C HIS A 535 7.75 -8.49 -44.97
N LEU A 536 8.52 -7.85 -45.86
CA LEU A 536 8.79 -6.41 -45.83
C LEU A 536 7.82 -5.72 -46.80
N ASP A 537 6.84 -4.99 -46.26
CA ASP A 537 5.95 -4.16 -47.07
C ASP A 537 6.38 -2.69 -46.99
N ILE A 538 6.71 -2.11 -48.15
CA ILE A 538 7.14 -0.71 -48.28
C ILE A 538 5.95 0.13 -48.74
N TYR A 539 5.42 0.96 -47.85
CA TYR A 539 4.36 1.91 -48.21
C TYR A 539 4.96 3.25 -48.63
N THR A 540 4.90 3.55 -49.93
CA THR A 540 5.15 4.90 -50.44
C THR A 540 3.82 5.63 -50.59
N LYS A 541 3.66 6.74 -49.86
CA LYS A 541 2.49 7.61 -50.00
C LYS A 541 2.63 8.38 -51.32
N LYS A 542 1.94 7.97 -52.39
CA LYS A 542 1.75 8.85 -53.57
C LYS A 542 1.01 10.10 -53.08
N GLN A 543 1.65 11.28 -53.19
CA GLN A 543 0.91 12.54 -53.17
C GLN A 543 -0.04 12.56 -54.37
N PRO A 544 -1.27 13.08 -54.23
CA PRO A 544 -2.05 13.43 -55.40
C PRO A 544 -1.35 14.61 -56.09
N ASP A 545 -1.19 14.50 -57.41
CA ASP A 545 -0.80 15.62 -58.25
C ASP A 545 -1.80 16.78 -58.10
N ARG A 546 -1.29 18.00 -58.25
CA ARG A 546 -2.02 19.27 -58.18
C ARG A 546 -3.21 19.34 -59.13
#